data_AF-A0A9E2GF02-F1
#
_entry.id   AF-A0A9E2GF02-F1
#
_cell.length_a   1.000
_cell.length_b   1.000
_cell.length_c   1.000
_cell.angle_alpha   90.00
_cell.angle_beta   90.00
_cell.angle_gamma   90.00
#
_symmetry.space_group_name_H-M   'P 1'
#
loop_
_entity.id
_entity.type
_entity.pdbx_description
1 polymer ?
#
loop_
_entity_poly.entity_id
_entity_poly.type
_entity_poly.pdbx_seq_one_letter_code
_entity_poly.pdbx_strand_id
1 'polypeptide(L)'
;MRFNEYKKYVNNFEKKADFDKTKVPELLEMLQEEINTLKKGKDDKNISDHQLMDITVLILMLANRYDTDLDSEWKKHWVKSKKYLK
;
A
#
# COMPACT_ATOMS: atom_id res chain seq x y z
N MET A 1 -6.78 13.65 -6.39
CA MET A 1 -5.93 12.45 -6.35
C MET A 1 -6.78 11.27 -6.78
N ARG A 2 -6.12 10.21 -7.25
CA ARG A 2 -6.76 9.06 -7.92
C ARG A 2 -6.37 7.76 -7.21
N PHE A 3 -6.19 7.79 -5.89
CA PHE A 3 -5.79 6.60 -5.14
C PHE A 3 -6.85 5.50 -5.24
N ASN A 4 -8.12 5.88 -5.30
CA ASN A 4 -9.19 4.93 -5.54
C ASN A 4 -9.15 4.32 -6.96
N GLU A 5 -8.59 5.02 -7.96
CA GLU A 5 -8.35 4.42 -9.29
C GLU A 5 -7.25 3.36 -9.22
N TYR A 6 -6.14 3.65 -8.53
CA TYR A 6 -5.06 2.66 -8.31
C TYR A 6 -5.55 1.45 -7.50
N LYS A 7 -6.35 1.70 -6.45
CA LYS A 7 -7.02 0.65 -5.67
C LYS A 7 -7.85 -0.29 -6.57
N LYS A 8 -8.58 0.27 -7.55
CA LYS A 8 -9.36 -0.51 -8.53
C LYS A 8 -8.46 -1.32 -9.48
N TYR A 9 -7.34 -0.75 -9.94
CA TYR A 9 -6.40 -1.50 -10.78
C TYR A 9 -5.82 -2.71 -10.04
N VAL A 10 -5.42 -2.52 -8.78
CA VAL A 10 -4.94 -3.61 -7.92
C VAL A 10 -6.04 -4.66 -7.73
N ASN A 11 -7.27 -4.27 -7.40
CA ASN A 11 -8.39 -5.23 -7.26
C ASN A 11 -8.61 -6.07 -8.53
N ASN A 12 -8.53 -5.45 -9.71
CA ASN A 12 -8.69 -6.14 -10.98
C ASN A 12 -7.53 -7.11 -11.26
N PHE A 13 -6.31 -6.77 -10.83
CA PHE A 13 -5.16 -7.66 -10.90
C PHE A 13 -5.32 -8.84 -9.92
N GLU A 14 -5.72 -8.58 -8.67
CA GLU A 14 -5.94 -9.61 -7.65
C GLU A 14 -6.87 -10.71 -8.14
N LYS A 15 -8.01 -10.33 -8.74
CA LYS A 15 -8.98 -11.29 -9.31
C LYS A 15 -8.43 -12.12 -10.47
N LYS A 16 -7.50 -11.57 -11.26
CA LYS A 16 -6.87 -12.31 -12.37
C LYS A 16 -5.82 -13.30 -11.87
N ALA A 17 -5.18 -12.99 -10.76
CA ALA A 17 -4.12 -13.78 -10.16
C ALA A 17 -4.60 -14.68 -9.01
N ASP A 18 -5.91 -14.72 -8.73
CA ASP A 18 -6.55 -15.45 -7.62
C ASP A 18 -6.08 -14.99 -6.21
N PHE A 19 -5.48 -13.80 -6.12
CA PHE A 19 -5.04 -13.18 -4.87
C PHE A 19 -6.19 -12.48 -4.13
N ASP A 20 -7.36 -12.32 -4.74
CA ASP A 20 -8.53 -11.72 -4.10
C ASP A 20 -9.04 -12.55 -2.91
N LYS A 21 -8.65 -13.82 -2.84
CA LYS A 21 -8.95 -14.75 -1.74
C LYS A 21 -7.99 -14.65 -0.56
N THR A 22 -6.84 -13.99 -0.71
CA THR A 22 -5.85 -13.84 0.36
C THR A 22 -6.46 -13.08 1.54
N LYS A 23 -6.25 -13.62 2.74
CA LYS A 23 -6.83 -13.10 3.97
C LYS A 23 -6.01 -11.92 4.48
N VAL A 24 -6.67 -11.05 5.24
CA VAL A 24 -6.03 -9.87 5.83
C VAL A 24 -4.78 -10.21 6.66
N PRO A 25 -4.76 -11.25 7.54
CA PRO A 25 -3.55 -11.59 8.29
C PRO A 25 -2.36 -11.95 7.39
N GLU A 26 -2.60 -12.69 6.31
CA GLU A 26 -1.56 -13.08 5.34
C GLU A 26 -1.00 -11.85 4.62
N LEU A 27 -1.86 -10.91 4.23
CA LEU A 27 -1.42 -9.64 3.63
C LEU A 27 -0.58 -8.79 4.59
N LEU A 28 -0.89 -8.81 5.90
CA LEU A 28 -0.11 -8.11 6.92
C LEU A 28 1.25 -8.76 7.16
N GLU A 29 1.33 -10.10 7.10
CA GLU A 29 2.59 -10.84 7.15
C GLU A 29 3.47 -10.48 5.95
N MET A 30 2.93 -10.54 4.72
CA MET A 30 3.64 -10.12 3.51
C MET A 30 4.13 -8.66 3.61
N LEU A 31 3.28 -7.75 4.09
CA LEU A 31 3.67 -6.34 4.29
C LEU A 31 4.82 -6.20 5.28
N GLN A 32 4.82 -6.99 6.34
CA GLN A 32 5.88 -6.99 7.34
C GLN A 32 7.20 -7.51 6.77
N GLU A 33 7.16 -8.49 5.86
CA GLU A 33 8.32 -9.01 5.14
C GLU A 33 8.94 -7.96 4.22
N GLU A 34 8.14 -7.28 3.39
CA GLU A 34 8.64 -6.22 2.49
C GLU A 34 9.25 -5.05 3.30
N ILE A 35 8.65 -4.68 4.43
CA ILE A 35 9.23 -3.66 5.33
C ILE A 35 10.60 -4.11 5.87
N ASN A 36 10.74 -5.40 6.22
CA ASN A 36 12.00 -5.93 6.72
C ASN A 36 13.08 -5.96 5.62
N THR A 37 12.70 -6.27 4.39
CA THR A 37 13.59 -6.23 3.22
C THR A 37 14.00 -4.79 2.91
N LEU A 38 13.07 -3.84 2.88
CA LEU A 38 13.36 -2.40 2.72
C LEU A 38 14.36 -1.90 3.76
N LYS A 39 14.21 -2.29 5.03
CA LYS A 39 15.16 -1.90 6.10
C LYS A 39 16.57 -2.43 5.87
N LYS A 40 16.70 -3.66 5.36
CA LYS A 40 18.00 -4.29 5.06
C LYS A 40 18.67 -3.67 3.83
N GLY A 41 17.87 -3.28 2.83
CA GLY A 41 18.32 -2.71 1.57
C GLY A 41 18.36 -1.17 1.52
N LYS A 42 18.26 -0.48 2.66
CA LYS A 42 18.07 0.98 2.74
C LYS A 42 19.14 1.84 2.02
N ASP A 43 20.35 1.29 1.82
CA ASP A 43 21.46 1.99 1.19
C ASP A 43 21.57 1.67 -0.32
N ASP A 44 20.70 0.77 -0.82
CA ASP A 44 20.53 0.46 -2.24
C ASP A 44 19.22 1.08 -2.75
N LYS A 45 19.35 2.05 -3.66
CA LYS A 45 18.21 2.77 -4.23
C LYS A 45 17.28 1.84 -5.01
N ASN A 46 17.82 0.90 -5.78
CA ASN A 46 17.00 0.02 -6.61
C ASN A 46 16.18 -0.91 -5.72
N ILE A 47 16.80 -1.48 -4.69
CA ILE A 47 16.07 -2.29 -3.70
C ILE A 47 14.99 -1.44 -3.04
N SER A 48 15.32 -0.22 -2.62
CA SER A 48 14.38 0.68 -1.95
C SER A 48 13.18 1.04 -2.83
N ASP A 49 13.41 1.39 -4.11
CA ASP A 49 12.33 1.77 -5.04
C ASP A 49 11.37 0.59 -5.28
N HIS A 50 11.90 -0.62 -5.53
CA HIS A 50 11.09 -1.82 -5.73
C HIS A 50 10.23 -2.13 -4.51
N GLN A 51 10.87 -2.13 -3.34
CA GLN A 51 10.21 -2.49 -2.09
C GLN A 51 9.15 -1.48 -1.67
N LEU A 52 9.36 -0.18 -1.94
CA LEU A 52 8.32 0.83 -1.73
C LEU A 52 7.09 0.59 -2.62
N MET A 53 7.28 0.10 -3.83
CA MET A 53 6.16 -0.25 -4.71
C MET A 53 5.44 -1.52 -4.24
N ASP A 54 6.16 -2.55 -3.82
CA ASP A 54 5.57 -3.78 -3.28
C ASP A 54 4.72 -3.47 -2.04
N ILE A 55 5.26 -2.66 -1.12
CA ILE A 55 4.53 -2.13 0.05
C ILE A 55 3.29 -1.35 -0.38
N THR A 56 3.41 -0.49 -1.40
CA THR A 56 2.27 0.30 -1.91
C THR A 56 1.16 -0.60 -2.44
N VAL A 57 1.50 -1.65 -3.19
CA VAL A 57 0.52 -2.61 -3.70
C VAL A 57 -0.18 -3.32 -2.55
N LEU A 58 0.55 -3.82 -1.55
CA LEU A 58 -0.03 -4.48 -0.38
C LEU A 58 -0.96 -3.56 0.41
N ILE A 59 -0.62 -2.28 0.56
CA ILE A 59 -1.50 -1.27 1.18
C ILE A 59 -2.79 -1.09 0.37
N LEU A 60 -2.72 -1.07 -0.96
CA LEU A 60 -3.91 -0.96 -1.81
C LEU A 60 -4.79 -2.21 -1.73
N MET A 61 -4.20 -3.41 -1.62
CA MET A 61 -4.93 -4.66 -1.40
C MET A 61 -5.67 -4.63 -0.05
N LEU A 62 -4.99 -4.21 1.03
CA LEU A 62 -5.61 -4.04 2.34
C LEU A 62 -6.75 -2.99 2.29
N ALA A 63 -6.54 -1.88 1.59
CA ALA A 63 -7.60 -0.88 1.40
C ALA A 63 -8.81 -1.42 0.64
N ASN A 64 -8.64 -2.41 -0.25
CA ASN A 64 -9.77 -3.13 -0.84
C ASN A 64 -10.50 -3.99 0.20
N ARG A 65 -9.76 -4.73 1.04
CA ARG A 65 -10.36 -5.59 2.08
C ARG A 65 -11.14 -4.80 3.13
N TYR A 66 -10.67 -3.62 3.49
CA TYR A 66 -11.32 -2.74 4.47
C TYR A 66 -12.35 -1.77 3.85
N ASP A 67 -12.58 -1.84 2.54
CA ASP A 67 -13.40 -0.88 1.78
C ASP A 67 -13.03 0.60 2.05
N THR A 68 -11.74 0.88 2.17
CA THR A 68 -11.24 2.22 2.53
C THR A 68 -11.35 3.18 1.34
N ASP A 69 -11.94 4.36 1.55
CA ASP A 69 -11.85 5.50 0.62
C ASP A 69 -10.52 6.24 0.81
N LEU A 70 -9.53 5.87 0.00
CA LEU A 70 -8.17 6.41 0.12
C LEU A 70 -8.08 7.88 -0.29
N ASP A 71 -8.90 8.36 -1.22
CA ASP A 71 -8.87 9.77 -1.62
C ASP A 71 -9.40 10.66 -0.48
N SER A 72 -10.44 10.21 0.22
CA SER A 72 -10.96 10.92 1.40
C SER A 72 -9.99 10.87 2.58
N GLU A 73 -9.43 9.69 2.90
CA GLU A 73 -8.46 9.56 3.99
C GLU A 73 -7.18 10.35 3.72
N TRP A 74 -6.69 10.37 2.48
CA TRP A 74 -5.55 11.19 2.10
C TRP A 74 -5.82 12.68 2.33
N LYS A 75 -6.99 13.20 1.92
CA LYS A 75 -7.36 14.60 2.15
C LYS A 75 -7.37 14.94 3.64
N LYS A 76 -8.00 14.10 4.47
CA LYS A 76 -8.03 14.27 5.93
C LYS A 76 -6.62 14.28 6.52
N HIS A 77 -5.78 13.35 6.10
CA HIS A 77 -4.40 13.24 6.57
C HIS A 77 -3.56 14.45 6.14
N TRP A 78 -3.61 14.86 4.87
CA TRP A 78 -2.87 16.01 4.35
C TRP A 78 -3.20 17.31 5.10
N VAL A 79 -4.48 17.54 5.40
CA VAL A 79 -4.90 18.69 6.23
C VAL A 79 -4.28 18.62 7.62
N LYS A 80 -4.28 17.45 8.27
CA LYS A 80 -3.64 17.25 9.58
C LYS A 80 -2.12 17.44 9.52
N SER A 81 -1.47 17.02 8.44
CA SER A 81 -0.01 17.09 8.28
C SER A 81 0.52 18.52 8.17
N LYS A 82 -0.34 19.50 7.85
CA LYS A 82 0.05 20.92 7.90
C LYS A 82 0.61 21.35 9.26
N LYS A 83 0.29 20.65 10.35
CA LYS A 83 0.89 20.89 11.68
C LYS A 83 2.42 20.70 11.73
N TYR A 84 2.99 19.99 10.75
CA TYR A 84 4.43 19.75 10.64
C TYR A 84 5.14 20.77 9.74
N LEU A 85 4.38 21.60 9.01
CA LEU A 85 4.91 22.76 8.29
C LEU A 85 5.09 23.89 9.30
N LYS A 86 6.21 23.85 10.03
CA LYS A 86 6.68 25.01 10.80
C LYS A 86 7.36 26.00 9.87
#